data_AF-A0A5D2H6R1-F1
#
_entry.id   AF-A0A5D2H6R1-F1
#
_cell.length_a   1.000
_cell.length_b   1.000
_cell.length_c   1.000
_cell.angle_alpha   90.00
_cell.angle_beta   90.00
_cell.angle_gamma   90.00
#
_symmetry.space_group_name_H-M   'P 1'
#
loop_
_entity.id
_entity.type
_entity.pdbx_description
1 polymer ?
#
loop_
_entity_poly.entity_id
_entity_poly.type
_entity_poly.pdbx_seq_one_letter_code
_entity_poly.pdbx_strand_id
1 'polypeptide(L)'
;MLSSASNRVLTFTLQFSSSLKFSPKTHIDYRPRSLHSSIMSSASRSSPREALLDDRGCGGPITLEEWQRWGCISPVPAMVNAVIQDLKLLENNIDAHMVFGGNGGKLQGDFKIQEDKKHRAKYETLADSDKKFQFYSARQIACRLLGSRGYLCQKCWLPMEDCMCSKVKPSSLWHGIKFWVYMHPKDFLRQNNTGKLLWQVFGVQAATLCLYGISEDEEIMWNAFKDAGKAKVWCLYPNHNNAPKTVQDAFSHQTSADMECAYSLTNKDRPLNFVLIDGTWSNSAAMFRRVKEQAKLAWGEEDIPCISLATGASAMHKLRPQPSWDRTCTAAAAISVLAELQLLPECSTHGLDKQAEAVEDALIVLLEVLTTRRLRMGRSITRKVRHSRDIC
;
A
#
# COMPACT_ATOMS: atom_id res chain seq x y z
N MET A 1 -1.91 -38.68 -43.98
CA MET A 1 -0.88 -37.74 -43.50
C MET A 1 -1.58 -36.48 -42.98
N LEU A 2 -1.79 -36.40 -41.68
CA LEU A 2 -2.30 -35.22 -40.96
C LEU A 2 -1.59 -35.25 -39.60
N SER A 3 -0.61 -34.38 -39.42
CA SER A 3 0.15 -34.27 -38.18
C SER A 3 -0.49 -33.18 -37.31
N SER A 4 -0.94 -33.59 -36.12
CA SER A 4 -1.44 -32.75 -35.04
C SER A 4 -0.24 -32.19 -34.26
N ALA A 5 -0.01 -30.89 -34.36
CA ALA A 5 0.95 -30.17 -33.52
C ALA A 5 0.28 -29.78 -32.20
N SER A 6 0.65 -30.48 -31.13
CA SER A 6 0.20 -30.21 -29.77
C SER A 6 1.01 -29.04 -29.18
N ASN A 7 0.34 -27.91 -28.94
CA ASN A 7 0.91 -26.77 -28.21
C ASN A 7 1.10 -27.16 -26.72
N ARG A 8 2.36 -27.35 -26.32
CA ARG A 8 2.74 -27.52 -24.91
C ARG A 8 2.87 -26.15 -24.25
N VAL A 9 1.97 -25.87 -23.30
CA VAL A 9 2.11 -24.77 -22.34
C VAL A 9 3.29 -25.09 -21.41
N LEU A 10 4.35 -24.28 -21.48
CA LEU A 10 5.50 -24.37 -20.57
C LEU A 10 5.16 -23.62 -19.27
N THR A 11 4.75 -24.36 -18.25
CA THR A 11 4.62 -23.84 -16.88
C THR A 11 6.03 -23.73 -16.28
N PHE A 12 6.60 -22.52 -16.24
CA PHE A 12 7.87 -22.27 -15.56
C PHE A 12 7.64 -22.03 -14.06
N THR A 13 7.99 -23.03 -13.26
CA THR A 13 8.08 -22.90 -11.80
C THR A 13 9.39 -22.18 -11.47
N LEU A 14 9.34 -20.89 -11.14
CA LEU A 14 10.48 -20.16 -10.56
C LEU A 14 10.81 -20.78 -9.19
N GLN A 15 11.89 -21.58 -9.14
CA GLN A 15 12.45 -22.05 -7.89
C GLN A 15 13.19 -20.90 -7.20
N PHE A 16 12.65 -20.45 -6.07
CA PHE A 16 13.35 -19.55 -5.15
C PHE A 16 14.63 -20.23 -4.61
N SER A 17 15.69 -19.45 -4.46
CA SER A 17 16.98 -19.88 -3.94
C SER A 17 16.85 -20.50 -2.54
N SER A 18 17.49 -21.66 -2.35
CA SER A 18 17.43 -22.49 -1.14
C SER A 18 18.52 -22.15 -0.12
N SER A 19 18.81 -20.87 0.10
CA SER A 19 19.87 -20.41 1.01
C SER A 19 19.33 -19.90 2.35
N LEU A 20 18.59 -20.74 3.07
CA LEU A 20 18.33 -20.57 4.51
C LEU A 20 18.60 -21.90 5.24
N LYS A 21 19.87 -22.24 5.43
CA LYS A 21 20.28 -23.27 6.39
C LYS A 21 20.57 -22.60 7.73
N PHE A 22 19.56 -22.57 8.62
CA PHE A 22 19.79 -22.25 10.04
C PHE A 22 20.25 -23.52 10.77
N SER A 23 21.40 -23.41 11.44
CA SER A 23 22.01 -24.47 12.28
C SER A 23 21.21 -24.65 13.59
N PRO A 24 20.83 -25.89 13.99
CA PRO A 24 20.05 -26.11 15.20
C PRO A 24 20.96 -26.56 16.35
N LYS A 25 21.51 -25.62 17.14
CA LYS A 25 22.12 -25.97 18.44
C LYS A 25 21.97 -24.85 19.46
N THR A 26 20.90 -24.89 20.24
CA THR A 26 20.92 -24.51 21.66
C THR A 26 19.90 -25.36 22.40
N HIS A 27 20.42 -26.28 23.20
CA HIS A 27 19.70 -27.07 24.20
C HIS A 27 19.07 -26.10 25.21
N ILE A 28 17.76 -26.18 25.43
CA ILE A 28 17.07 -25.46 26.50
C ILE A 28 16.63 -26.51 27.53
N ASP A 29 17.25 -26.45 28.71
CA ASP A 29 16.88 -27.27 29.86
C ASP A 29 15.51 -26.83 30.40
N TYR A 30 14.57 -27.78 30.43
CA TYR A 30 13.26 -27.59 31.04
C TYR A 30 13.36 -27.74 32.57
N ARG A 31 13.07 -26.66 33.31
CA ARG A 31 12.64 -26.77 34.72
C ARG A 31 11.11 -26.87 34.79
N PRO A 32 10.53 -27.88 35.46
CA PRO A 32 9.09 -27.93 35.67
C PRO A 32 8.71 -26.93 36.79
N ARG A 33 7.77 -26.02 36.51
CA ARG A 33 7.13 -25.19 37.54
C ARG A 33 5.63 -25.48 37.62
N SER A 34 5.27 -25.85 38.84
CA SER A 34 3.97 -26.02 39.49
C SER A 34 2.72 -25.46 38.80
N LEU A 35 1.70 -26.33 38.76
CA LEU A 35 0.28 -26.01 38.66
C LEU A 35 -0.12 -25.03 39.76
N HIS A 36 -0.30 -23.75 39.41
CA HIS A 36 -1.30 -22.81 39.95
C HIS A 36 -0.98 -21.41 39.42
N SER A 37 -1.70 -20.95 38.40
CA SER A 37 -1.80 -19.53 38.06
C SER A 37 -2.91 -19.31 37.04
N SER A 38 -3.93 -18.59 37.48
CA SER A 38 -5.13 -18.15 36.79
C SER A 38 -4.89 -17.68 35.34
N ILE A 39 -5.78 -18.11 34.43
CA ILE A 39 -5.82 -17.69 33.03
C ILE A 39 -6.26 -16.22 32.99
N MET A 40 -5.29 -15.30 33.00
CA MET A 40 -5.51 -13.91 32.60
C MET A 40 -5.21 -13.79 31.11
N SER A 41 -6.26 -13.88 30.30
CA SER A 41 -6.26 -13.51 28.89
C SER A 41 -6.05 -11.99 28.76
N SER A 42 -4.80 -11.54 28.87
CA SER A 42 -4.38 -10.18 28.52
C SER A 42 -3.72 -10.20 27.14
N ALA A 43 -4.55 -10.24 26.10
CA ALA A 43 -4.09 -9.84 24.77
C ALA A 43 -3.82 -8.33 24.82
N SER A 44 -2.60 -7.93 25.19
CA SER A 44 -2.18 -6.54 25.34
C SER A 44 -2.41 -5.79 24.01
N ARG A 45 -3.56 -5.12 23.95
CA ARG A 45 -3.90 -4.11 22.94
C ARG A 45 -2.90 -2.97 23.14
N SER A 46 -2.52 -2.28 22.06
CA SER A 46 -1.74 -1.05 22.22
C SER A 46 -2.50 -0.13 23.18
N SER A 47 -1.80 0.37 24.20
CA SER A 47 -2.39 1.33 25.14
C SER A 47 -3.05 2.46 24.37
N PRO A 48 -4.20 2.97 24.84
CA PRO A 48 -4.71 4.25 24.36
C PRO A 48 -3.59 5.29 24.43
N ARG A 49 -3.50 6.12 23.40
CA ARG A 49 -2.55 7.20 23.30
C ARG A 49 -3.32 8.47 23.16
N GLU A 50 -3.09 9.38 24.07
CA GLU A 50 -3.42 10.77 23.83
C GLU A 50 -2.60 11.23 22.63
N ALA A 51 -3.19 12.06 21.77
CA ALA A 51 -2.39 12.85 20.84
C ALA A 51 -1.43 13.67 21.71
N LEU A 52 -0.16 13.22 21.82
CA LEU A 52 0.81 13.83 22.74
C LEU A 52 0.95 15.31 22.40
N LEU A 53 0.39 16.15 23.27
CA LEU A 53 0.61 17.58 23.32
C LEU A 53 1.95 17.81 23.99
N ASP A 54 3.04 17.61 23.26
CA ASP A 54 4.31 18.18 23.70
C ASP A 54 4.19 19.69 23.51
N ASP A 55 4.17 20.43 24.63
CA ASP A 55 3.92 21.88 24.76
C ASP A 55 4.94 22.75 23.98
N ARG A 56 5.94 22.12 23.36
CA ARG A 56 6.81 22.70 22.34
C ARG A 56 6.21 22.54 20.94
N GLY A 57 5.17 23.34 20.64
CA GLY A 57 4.79 23.67 19.26
C GLY A 57 4.13 22.58 18.40
N CYS A 58 3.85 21.39 18.93
CA CYS A 58 3.29 20.27 18.16
C CYS A 58 1.75 20.35 17.96
N GLY A 59 1.10 21.41 18.44
CA GLY A 59 -0.34 21.67 18.27
C GLY A 59 -0.73 22.31 16.93
N GLY A 60 0.24 22.74 16.11
CA GLY A 60 -0.01 23.45 14.85
C GLY A 60 -0.61 22.59 13.72
N PRO A 61 -1.11 23.20 12.62
CA PRO A 61 -1.49 22.48 11.40
C PRO A 61 -0.36 21.56 10.93
N ILE A 62 -0.70 20.50 10.19
CA ILE A 62 0.32 19.67 9.54
C ILE A 62 1.01 20.54 8.49
N THR A 63 2.31 20.74 8.64
CA THR A 63 3.09 21.53 7.68
C THR A 63 3.25 20.75 6.39
N LEU A 64 3.50 21.46 5.27
CA LEU A 64 3.79 20.81 4.00
C LEU A 64 5.01 19.88 4.10
N GLU A 65 6.05 20.32 4.80
CA GLU A 65 7.24 19.50 5.04
C GLU A 65 6.90 18.23 5.83
N GLU A 66 6.09 18.34 6.89
CA GLU A 66 5.64 17.18 7.67
C GLU A 66 4.88 16.18 6.80
N TRP A 67 3.93 16.67 5.99
CA TRP A 67 3.17 15.85 5.05
C TRP A 67 4.08 15.14 4.04
N GLN A 68 5.04 15.86 3.46
CA GLN A 68 5.92 15.30 2.43
C GLN A 68 6.82 14.18 2.96
N ARG A 69 7.19 14.26 4.25
CA ARG A 69 7.98 13.20 4.92
C ARG A 69 7.24 11.87 5.03
N TRP A 70 5.92 11.84 4.85
CA TRP A 70 5.11 10.61 4.80
C TRP A 70 5.19 9.84 3.48
N GLY A 71 5.94 10.37 2.50
CA GLY A 71 6.04 9.81 1.16
C GLY A 71 5.18 10.53 0.12
N CYS A 72 4.53 11.63 0.51
CA CYS A 72 3.72 12.45 -0.38
C CYS A 72 4.58 13.55 -1.04
N ILE A 73 4.33 13.88 -2.30
CA ILE A 73 4.92 15.07 -2.95
C ILE A 73 3.90 16.18 -3.16
N SER A 74 2.62 15.82 -3.12
CA SER A 74 1.50 16.75 -3.21
C SER A 74 1.50 17.76 -2.07
N PRO A 75 0.92 18.96 -2.28
CA PRO A 75 0.49 19.83 -1.18
C PRO A 75 -0.38 19.08 -0.17
N VAL A 76 -0.47 19.59 1.06
CA VAL A 76 -1.39 19.02 2.06
C VAL A 76 -2.83 19.20 1.55
N PRO A 77 -3.62 18.13 1.36
CA PRO A 77 -4.95 18.26 0.78
C PRO A 77 -5.85 19.17 1.61
N ALA A 78 -6.57 20.08 0.95
CA ALA A 78 -7.33 21.14 1.60
C ALA A 78 -8.43 20.54 2.49
N MET A 79 -9.10 19.49 2.02
CA MET A 79 -10.15 18.81 2.79
C MET A 79 -9.60 18.07 4.01
N VAL A 80 -8.41 17.47 3.91
CA VAL A 80 -7.74 16.81 5.05
C VAL A 80 -7.40 17.85 6.11
N ASN A 81 -6.82 18.99 5.70
CA ASN A 81 -6.52 20.10 6.60
C ASN A 81 -7.78 20.66 7.27
N ALA A 82 -8.87 20.85 6.52
CA ALA A 82 -10.14 21.32 7.07
C ALA A 82 -10.68 20.36 8.15
N VAL A 83 -10.63 19.04 7.91
CA VAL A 83 -11.04 18.05 8.90
C VAL A 83 -10.14 18.08 10.15
N ILE A 84 -8.83 18.25 9.99
CA ILE A 84 -7.91 18.40 11.12
C ILE A 84 -8.26 19.61 11.98
N GLN A 85 -8.54 20.76 11.36
CA GLN A 85 -8.95 21.95 12.09
C GLN A 85 -10.31 21.76 12.78
N ASP A 86 -11.27 21.12 12.11
CA ASP A 86 -12.58 20.78 12.67
C ASP A 86 -12.48 19.90 13.92
N LEU A 87 -11.53 18.95 13.94
CA LEU A 87 -11.25 18.06 15.08
C LEU A 87 -10.61 18.81 16.25
N LYS A 88 -9.64 19.68 15.98
CA LYS A 88 -8.99 20.51 17.02
C LYS A 88 -9.94 21.54 17.63
N LEU A 89 -10.78 22.16 16.80
CA LEU A 89 -11.82 23.05 17.29
C LEU A 89 -12.83 22.31 18.16
N LEU A 90 -13.15 21.06 17.80
CA LEU A 90 -14.00 20.22 18.64
C LEU A 90 -13.35 19.93 20.00
N GLU A 91 -12.05 19.59 20.03
CA GLU A 91 -11.26 19.37 21.26
C GLU A 91 -11.32 20.56 22.21
N ASN A 92 -11.12 21.78 21.69
CA ASN A 92 -11.24 23.01 22.47
C ASN A 92 -12.66 23.27 22.98
N ASN A 93 -13.68 22.89 22.22
CA ASN A 93 -15.08 23.17 22.57
C ASN A 93 -15.65 22.23 23.63
N ILE A 94 -15.16 20.99 23.68
CA ILE A 94 -15.67 19.96 24.61
C ILE A 94 -14.75 19.70 25.80
N ASP A 95 -13.63 20.44 25.89
CA ASP A 95 -12.58 20.30 26.92
C ASP A 95 -12.20 18.84 27.19
N ALA A 96 -12.09 18.05 26.11
CA ALA A 96 -11.75 16.64 26.17
C ALA A 96 -10.73 16.31 25.09
N HIS A 97 -9.61 15.71 25.50
CA HIS A 97 -8.51 15.39 24.61
C HIS A 97 -8.84 14.28 23.61
N MET A 98 -8.26 14.38 22.41
CA MET A 98 -8.30 13.32 21.41
C MET A 98 -7.46 12.12 21.87
N VAL A 99 -8.16 11.03 22.22
CA VAL A 99 -7.53 9.74 22.54
C VAL A 99 -7.66 8.80 21.34
N PHE A 100 -6.53 8.28 20.87
CA PHE A 100 -6.46 7.29 19.80
C PHE A 100 -6.09 5.91 20.36
N GLY A 101 -6.75 4.86 19.88
CA GLY A 101 -6.52 3.51 20.39
C GLY A 101 -7.22 2.41 19.62
N GLY A 102 -7.13 1.20 20.17
CA GLY A 102 -7.78 0.00 19.62
C GLY A 102 -7.27 -0.43 18.25
N ASN A 103 -8.03 -1.31 17.59
CA ASN A 103 -7.67 -1.84 16.27
C ASN A 103 -7.72 -0.74 15.20
N GLY A 104 -6.54 -0.31 14.76
CA GLY A 104 -6.37 0.65 13.67
C GLY A 104 -6.18 2.10 14.08
N GLY A 105 -5.98 2.38 15.37
CA GLY A 105 -5.65 3.72 15.88
C GLY A 105 -6.82 4.70 15.73
N LYS A 106 -8.02 4.28 16.10
CA LYS A 106 -9.24 5.09 15.96
C LYS A 106 -9.42 5.99 17.17
N LEU A 107 -10.13 7.11 17.01
CA LEU A 107 -10.64 7.91 18.12
C LEU A 107 -11.40 7.02 19.12
N GLN A 108 -11.27 7.32 20.40
CA GLN A 108 -11.87 6.61 21.53
C GLN A 108 -12.64 7.57 22.45
N GLY A 109 -13.37 7.01 23.41
CA GLY A 109 -14.04 7.77 24.48
C GLY A 109 -15.16 8.69 24.00
N ASP A 110 -15.51 9.65 24.85
CA ASP A 110 -16.60 10.59 24.61
C ASP A 110 -16.32 11.53 23.44
N PHE A 111 -15.05 11.90 23.23
CA PHE A 111 -14.63 12.66 22.06
C PHE A 111 -15.08 12.00 20.76
N LYS A 112 -14.86 10.68 20.63
CA LYS A 112 -15.30 9.91 19.46
C LYS A 112 -16.80 9.99 19.25
N ILE A 113 -17.60 9.96 20.32
CA ILE A 113 -19.07 10.00 20.21
C ILE A 113 -19.51 11.37 19.68
N GLN A 114 -18.96 12.46 20.22
CA GLN A 114 -19.27 13.81 19.77
C GLN A 114 -18.81 14.06 18.34
N GLU A 115 -17.61 13.60 18.00
CA GLU A 115 -17.07 13.69 16.66
C GLU A 115 -17.90 12.89 15.65
N ASP A 116 -18.31 11.66 15.97
CA ASP A 116 -19.16 10.85 15.09
C ASP A 116 -20.55 11.50 14.88
N LYS A 117 -21.10 12.20 15.90
CA LYS A 117 -22.33 12.99 15.74
C LYS A 117 -22.13 14.16 14.77
N LYS A 118 -21.08 14.96 14.96
CA LYS A 118 -20.74 16.09 14.07
C LYS A 118 -20.45 15.61 12.64
N HIS A 119 -19.72 14.50 12.49
CA HIS A 119 -19.43 13.89 11.22
C HIS A 119 -20.70 13.43 10.50
N ARG A 120 -21.62 12.74 11.18
CA ARG A 120 -22.90 12.32 10.58
C ARG A 120 -23.73 13.52 10.12
N ALA A 121 -23.87 14.55 10.95
CA ALA A 121 -24.57 15.76 10.58
C ALA A 121 -23.95 16.41 9.32
N LYS A 122 -22.63 16.59 9.29
CA LYS A 122 -21.92 17.12 8.10
C LYS A 122 -22.11 16.22 6.88
N TYR A 123 -22.02 14.90 7.05
CA TYR A 123 -22.22 13.93 5.97
C TYR A 123 -23.64 13.99 5.37
N GLU A 124 -24.66 14.25 6.20
CA GLU A 124 -26.05 14.45 5.76
C GLU A 124 -26.24 15.74 4.96
N THR A 125 -25.49 16.82 5.28
CA THR A 125 -25.55 18.08 4.52
C THR A 125 -24.93 17.99 3.12
N LEU A 126 -24.08 16.99 2.86
CA LEU A 126 -23.50 16.79 1.55
C LEU A 126 -24.56 16.15 0.63
N ALA A 127 -24.90 16.79 -0.49
CA ALA A 127 -25.85 16.21 -1.45
C ALA A 127 -25.16 15.22 -2.41
N ASP A 128 -23.93 15.55 -2.81
CA ASP A 128 -23.16 14.81 -3.83
C ASP A 128 -22.45 13.58 -3.24
N SER A 129 -22.56 12.45 -3.94
CA SER A 129 -22.00 11.16 -3.50
C SER A 129 -20.47 11.15 -3.55
N ASP A 130 -19.86 11.85 -4.51
CA ASP A 130 -18.40 11.97 -4.61
C ASP A 130 -17.85 12.82 -3.47
N LYS A 131 -18.47 13.98 -3.17
CA LYS A 131 -18.12 14.82 -2.01
C LYS A 131 -18.27 14.07 -0.69
N LYS A 132 -19.30 13.23 -0.53
CA LYS A 132 -19.44 12.34 0.65
C LYS A 132 -18.27 11.39 0.77
N PHE A 133 -17.89 10.77 -0.34
CA PHE A 133 -16.76 9.84 -0.38
C PHE A 133 -15.43 10.55 -0.08
N GLN A 134 -15.18 11.71 -0.70
CA GLN A 134 -14.00 12.53 -0.44
C GLN A 134 -13.91 12.95 1.03
N PHE A 135 -15.02 13.39 1.61
CA PHE A 135 -15.09 13.77 3.02
C PHE A 135 -14.79 12.58 3.95
N TYR A 136 -15.33 11.40 3.64
CA TYR A 136 -15.00 10.17 4.36
C TYR A 136 -13.50 9.86 4.29
N SER A 137 -12.91 9.91 3.11
CA SER A 137 -11.49 9.64 2.88
C SER A 137 -10.60 10.63 3.64
N ALA A 138 -10.91 11.93 3.53
CA ALA A 138 -10.22 13.01 4.24
C ALA A 138 -10.26 12.81 5.76
N ARG A 139 -11.40 12.42 6.32
CA ARG A 139 -11.50 12.08 7.75
C ARG A 139 -10.64 10.89 8.14
N GLN A 140 -10.63 9.81 7.36
CA GLN A 140 -9.79 8.65 7.67
C GLN A 140 -8.31 9.05 7.72
N ILE A 141 -7.85 9.88 6.77
CA ILE A 141 -6.47 10.36 6.71
C ILE A 141 -6.17 11.32 7.88
N ALA A 142 -7.03 12.29 8.15
CA ALA A 142 -6.88 13.24 9.25
C ALA A 142 -6.73 12.55 10.61
N CYS A 143 -7.64 11.62 10.95
CA CYS A 143 -7.57 10.85 12.18
C CYS A 143 -6.28 10.02 12.28
N ARG A 144 -5.79 9.49 11.16
CA ARG A 144 -4.54 8.72 11.12
C ARG A 144 -3.33 9.60 11.36
N LEU A 145 -3.26 10.76 10.73
CA LEU A 145 -2.17 11.72 10.92
C LEU A 145 -2.10 12.17 12.38
N LEU A 146 -3.22 12.62 12.94
CA LEU A 146 -3.30 13.07 14.33
C LEU A 146 -2.95 11.94 15.31
N GLY A 147 -3.50 10.74 15.13
CA GLY A 147 -3.22 9.59 16.00
C GLY A 147 -1.83 8.96 15.82
N SER A 148 -1.07 9.37 14.81
CA SER A 148 0.28 8.85 14.53
C SER A 148 1.39 9.88 14.76
N ARG A 149 1.03 11.14 15.00
CA ARG A 149 1.96 12.26 15.18
C ARG A 149 2.88 12.02 16.38
N GLY A 150 4.16 12.34 16.23
CA GLY A 150 5.18 12.16 17.28
C GLY A 150 5.56 10.71 17.59
N TYR A 151 4.81 9.71 17.10
CA TYR A 151 5.02 8.30 17.44
C TYR A 151 5.56 7.45 16.29
N LEU A 152 5.07 7.67 15.06
CA LEU A 152 5.55 6.91 13.91
C LEU A 152 6.66 7.67 13.20
N CYS A 153 7.64 6.92 12.70
CA CYS A 153 8.54 7.39 11.65
C CYS A 153 7.71 7.75 10.41
N GLN A 154 7.89 8.98 9.94
CA GLN A 154 7.14 9.49 8.79
C GLN A 154 7.47 8.72 7.51
N LYS A 155 8.70 8.22 7.35
CA LYS A 155 9.10 7.45 6.16
C LYS A 155 8.57 6.01 6.15
N CYS A 156 8.81 5.23 7.20
CA CYS A 156 8.46 3.80 7.23
C CYS A 156 7.14 3.48 7.94
N TRP A 157 6.49 4.46 8.57
CA TRP A 157 5.25 4.32 9.33
C TRP A 157 5.33 3.29 10.46
N LEU A 158 6.52 2.93 10.88
CA LEU A 158 6.77 2.12 12.06
C LEU A 158 6.97 3.05 13.27
N PRO A 159 6.66 2.58 14.48
CA PRO A 159 7.04 3.26 15.71
C PRO A 159 8.50 3.68 15.70
N MET A 160 8.85 4.84 16.28
CA MET A 160 10.23 5.33 16.26
C MET A 160 11.24 4.30 16.82
N GLU A 161 10.87 3.59 17.88
CA GLU A 161 11.62 2.46 18.47
C GLU A 161 11.89 1.30 17.50
N ASP A 162 11.08 1.17 16.45
CA ASP A 162 11.10 0.10 15.46
C ASP A 162 11.37 0.64 14.05
N CYS A 163 11.93 1.85 13.95
CA CYS A 163 12.22 2.45 12.67
C CYS A 163 13.16 1.56 11.85
N MET A 164 12.77 1.26 10.61
CA MET A 164 13.56 0.41 9.71
C MET A 164 14.33 1.20 8.64
N CYS A 165 14.22 2.53 8.62
CA CYS A 165 14.71 3.35 7.50
C CYS A 165 16.22 3.20 7.24
N SER A 166 17.03 3.02 8.27
CA SER A 166 18.49 2.81 8.12
C SER A 166 18.85 1.43 7.56
N LYS A 167 17.92 0.47 7.60
CA LYS A 167 18.12 -0.90 7.09
C LYS A 167 17.66 -1.06 5.64
N VAL A 168 16.85 -0.14 5.12
CA VAL A 168 16.38 -0.16 3.73
C VAL A 168 17.41 0.53 2.86
N LYS A 169 17.94 -0.19 1.87
CA LYS A 169 18.88 0.36 0.88
C LYS A 169 18.10 1.10 -0.21
N PRO A 170 18.36 2.40 -0.44
CA PRO A 170 17.81 3.10 -1.59
C PRO A 170 18.31 2.48 -2.90
N SER A 171 17.48 2.51 -3.93
CA SER A 171 17.81 2.10 -5.29
C SER A 171 17.17 3.08 -6.27
N SER A 172 17.83 3.38 -7.38
CA SER A 172 17.22 4.25 -8.41
C SER A 172 16.38 3.39 -9.33
N LEU A 173 15.08 3.71 -9.43
CA LEU A 173 14.20 3.11 -10.44
C LEU A 173 14.62 3.62 -11.83
N TRP A 174 14.60 2.76 -12.84
CA TRP A 174 14.78 3.20 -14.22
C TRP A 174 13.77 4.30 -14.55
N HIS A 175 14.25 5.45 -15.06
CA HIS A 175 13.43 6.64 -15.29
C HIS A 175 12.30 6.42 -16.31
N GLY A 176 12.35 5.33 -17.09
CA GLY A 176 11.26 4.92 -17.97
C GLY A 176 10.05 4.33 -17.24
N ILE A 177 10.10 4.16 -15.91
CA ILE A 177 9.02 3.61 -15.10
C ILE A 177 8.65 4.60 -13.99
N LYS A 178 7.35 4.74 -13.76
CA LYS A 178 6.78 5.41 -12.60
C LYS A 178 5.70 4.56 -11.95
N PHE A 179 5.82 4.35 -10.65
CA PHE A 179 4.81 3.69 -9.84
C PHE A 179 3.85 4.70 -9.22
N TRP A 180 2.55 4.43 -9.35
CA TRP A 180 1.50 5.14 -8.64
C TRP A 180 0.88 4.20 -7.62
N VAL A 181 1.16 4.44 -6.35
CA VAL A 181 0.59 3.66 -5.26
C VAL A 181 -0.77 4.27 -4.93
N TYR A 182 -1.81 3.78 -5.59
CA TYR A 182 -3.17 4.24 -5.38
C TYR A 182 -3.75 3.60 -4.12
N MET A 183 -3.60 4.30 -3.00
CA MET A 183 -3.77 3.74 -1.66
C MET A 183 -5.13 4.05 -1.06
N HIS A 184 -5.75 3.03 -0.46
CA HIS A 184 -6.97 3.19 0.29
C HIS A 184 -6.72 3.97 1.62
N PRO A 185 -7.57 4.94 2.02
CA PRO A 185 -7.37 5.75 3.23
C PRO A 185 -7.22 4.96 4.54
N LYS A 186 -7.81 3.76 4.63
CA LYS A 186 -7.66 2.85 5.79
C LYS A 186 -6.28 2.20 5.89
N ASP A 187 -5.55 2.17 4.78
CA ASP A 187 -4.23 1.55 4.65
C ASP A 187 -3.09 2.58 4.78
N PHE A 188 -3.39 3.87 4.63
CA PHE A 188 -2.49 4.97 4.98
C PHE A 188 -1.98 4.84 6.42
N LEU A 189 -0.67 5.05 6.62
CA LEU A 189 0.04 4.89 7.90
C LEU A 189 -0.10 3.51 8.56
N ARG A 190 -0.52 2.47 7.83
CA ARG A 190 -0.49 1.10 8.36
C ARG A 190 0.95 0.58 8.39
N GLN A 191 1.35 0.12 9.57
CA GLN A 191 2.69 -0.45 9.82
C GLN A 191 3.05 -1.62 8.89
N ASN A 192 2.06 -2.39 8.45
CA ASN A 192 2.25 -3.55 7.57
C ASN A 192 1.87 -3.29 6.10
N ASN A 193 1.57 -2.04 5.73
CA ASN A 193 1.40 -1.68 4.33
C ASN A 193 2.75 -1.88 3.60
N THR A 194 2.74 -2.55 2.46
CA THR A 194 3.96 -2.82 1.69
C THR A 194 4.14 -1.85 0.52
N GLY A 195 3.09 -1.16 0.08
CA GLY A 195 3.18 -0.11 -0.95
C GLY A 195 4.17 0.99 -0.56
N LYS A 196 4.28 1.29 0.74
CA LYS A 196 5.27 2.25 1.25
C LYS A 196 6.72 1.92 0.97
N LEU A 197 7.04 0.64 0.76
CA LEU A 197 8.41 0.24 0.44
C LEU A 197 8.86 0.83 -0.89
N LEU A 198 7.93 1.04 -1.84
CA LEU A 198 8.27 1.52 -3.18
C LEU A 198 8.90 2.90 -3.14
N TRP A 199 8.32 3.86 -2.42
CA TRP A 199 8.93 5.19 -2.29
C TRP A 199 10.06 5.25 -1.26
N GLN A 200 10.14 4.28 -0.35
CA GLN A 200 11.31 4.16 0.53
C GLN A 200 12.55 3.67 -0.23
N VAL A 201 12.38 2.77 -1.20
CA VAL A 201 13.45 2.23 -2.03
C VAL A 201 13.75 3.18 -3.18
N PHE A 202 12.76 3.57 -3.97
CA PHE A 202 12.92 4.32 -5.22
C PHE A 202 12.82 5.84 -5.08
N GLY A 203 12.35 6.33 -3.93
CA GLY A 203 12.03 7.74 -3.74
C GLY A 203 10.64 8.11 -4.25
N VAL A 204 10.12 9.23 -3.72
CA VAL A 204 8.74 9.69 -3.92
C VAL A 204 8.42 10.18 -5.35
N GLN A 205 9.45 10.46 -6.14
CA GLN A 205 9.32 10.87 -7.55
C GLN A 205 9.06 9.67 -8.46
N ALA A 206 9.76 8.56 -8.21
CA ALA A 206 9.64 7.31 -8.95
C ALA A 206 8.46 6.45 -8.47
N ALA A 207 8.13 6.51 -7.19
CA ALA A 207 6.94 5.88 -6.62
C ALA A 207 6.12 6.92 -5.86
N THR A 208 5.04 7.40 -6.48
CA THR A 208 4.20 8.47 -5.93
C THR A 208 2.98 7.88 -5.24
N LEU A 209 2.75 8.31 -4.00
CA LEU A 209 1.52 8.01 -3.26
C LEU A 209 0.35 8.83 -3.84
N CYS A 210 -0.76 8.17 -4.12
CA CYS A 210 -2.02 8.80 -4.49
C CYS A 210 -3.12 8.24 -3.57
N LEU A 211 -3.77 9.09 -2.77
CA LEU A 211 -4.78 8.63 -1.82
C LEU A 211 -6.18 8.59 -2.44
N TYR A 212 -6.81 7.41 -2.40
CA TYR A 212 -8.14 7.17 -2.94
C TYR A 212 -9.20 8.07 -2.29
N GLY A 213 -9.87 8.89 -3.11
CA GLY A 213 -10.85 9.88 -2.66
C GLY A 213 -10.26 11.19 -2.15
N ILE A 214 -8.98 11.45 -2.40
CA ILE A 214 -8.41 12.79 -2.27
C ILE A 214 -8.27 13.40 -3.66
N SER A 215 -9.09 14.41 -3.94
CA SER A 215 -9.20 15.04 -5.27
C SER A 215 -7.86 15.54 -5.80
N GLU A 216 -7.06 16.18 -4.96
CA GLU A 216 -5.78 16.80 -5.33
C GLU A 216 -4.75 15.73 -5.74
N ASP A 217 -4.69 14.61 -5.02
CA ASP A 217 -3.80 13.50 -5.35
C ASP A 217 -4.26 12.79 -6.63
N GLU A 218 -5.56 12.55 -6.78
CA GLU A 218 -6.13 11.94 -7.98
C GLU A 218 -5.92 12.84 -9.20
N GLU A 219 -6.09 14.15 -9.06
CA GLU A 219 -5.83 15.13 -10.12
C GLU A 219 -4.36 15.11 -10.55
N ILE A 220 -3.40 15.11 -9.60
CA ILE A 220 -1.97 15.00 -9.90
C ILE A 220 -1.68 13.72 -10.70
N MET A 221 -2.23 12.60 -10.26
CA MET A 221 -2.08 11.30 -10.93
C MET A 221 -2.67 11.32 -12.34
N TRP A 222 -3.92 11.78 -12.51
CA TRP A 222 -4.59 11.81 -13.80
C TRP A 222 -4.00 12.86 -14.75
N ASN A 223 -3.46 13.96 -14.25
CA ASN A 223 -2.70 14.92 -15.06
C ASN A 223 -1.44 14.27 -15.61
N ALA A 224 -0.71 13.49 -14.81
CA ALA A 224 0.43 12.73 -15.31
C ALA A 224 0.03 11.65 -16.34
N PHE A 225 -1.15 11.03 -16.20
CA PHE A 225 -1.66 10.05 -17.18
C PHE A 225 -2.09 10.71 -18.50
N LYS A 226 -2.78 11.84 -18.41
CA LYS A 226 -3.17 12.63 -19.59
C LYS A 226 -1.94 13.14 -20.33
N ASP A 227 -0.91 13.55 -19.60
CA ASP A 227 0.38 13.91 -20.17
C ASP A 227 1.05 12.68 -20.81
N ALA A 228 1.30 11.60 -20.08
CA ALA A 228 1.96 10.41 -20.65
C ALA A 228 1.22 9.75 -21.84
N GLY A 229 -0.10 9.89 -21.88
CA GLY A 229 -0.96 9.25 -22.88
C GLY A 229 -1.35 7.83 -22.48
N LYS A 230 -2.53 7.38 -22.92
CA LYS A 230 -3.14 6.09 -22.56
C LYS A 230 -2.22 4.89 -22.77
N ALA A 231 -1.45 4.86 -23.86
CA ALA A 231 -0.54 3.76 -24.18
C ALA A 231 0.57 3.53 -23.13
N LYS A 232 0.82 4.53 -22.27
CA LYS A 232 1.81 4.51 -21.20
C LYS A 232 1.20 4.34 -19.81
N VAL A 233 -0.06 3.91 -19.69
CA VAL A 233 -0.74 3.73 -18.40
C VAL A 233 -1.25 2.30 -18.28
N TRP A 234 -0.80 1.61 -17.24
CA TRP A 234 -1.13 0.21 -16.98
C TRP A 234 -1.58 0.03 -15.54
N CYS A 235 -2.77 -0.56 -15.33
CA CYS A 235 -3.24 -0.92 -14.00
C CYS A 235 -2.82 -2.35 -13.65
N LEU A 236 -2.10 -2.54 -12.54
CA LEU A 236 -1.76 -3.87 -12.03
C LEU A 236 -2.95 -4.40 -11.22
N TYR A 237 -3.87 -5.09 -11.90
CA TYR A 237 -5.08 -5.61 -11.30
C TYR A 237 -5.58 -6.85 -12.06
N PRO A 238 -5.95 -7.94 -11.35
CA PRO A 238 -6.54 -9.11 -12.00
C PRO A 238 -7.94 -8.75 -12.49
N ASN A 239 -8.06 -8.38 -13.77
CA ASN A 239 -9.35 -8.14 -14.38
C ASN A 239 -9.99 -9.47 -14.79
N HIS A 240 -10.84 -10.03 -13.93
CA HIS A 240 -11.52 -11.30 -14.18
C HIS A 240 -12.55 -11.26 -15.32
N ASN A 241 -12.91 -10.08 -15.82
CA ASN A 241 -13.93 -9.94 -16.86
C ASN A 241 -13.38 -10.11 -18.28
N ASN A 242 -12.06 -10.02 -18.47
CA ASN A 242 -11.37 -10.20 -19.74
C ASN A 242 -10.28 -11.28 -19.58
N ALA A 243 -9.79 -11.86 -20.68
CA ALA A 243 -8.64 -12.76 -20.61
C ALA A 243 -7.45 -12.03 -19.93
N PRO A 244 -6.78 -12.64 -18.93
CA PRO A 244 -5.68 -11.99 -18.22
C PRO A 244 -4.57 -11.66 -19.20
N LYS A 245 -4.27 -10.37 -19.37
CA LYS A 245 -3.11 -9.93 -20.15
C LYS A 245 -1.87 -10.00 -19.27
N THR A 246 -0.90 -10.83 -19.65
CA THR A 246 0.43 -10.86 -19.03
C THR A 246 1.23 -9.63 -19.43
N VAL A 247 2.39 -9.38 -18.81
CA VAL A 247 3.32 -8.33 -19.30
C VAL A 247 3.73 -8.65 -20.73
N GLN A 248 3.99 -9.93 -21.04
CA GLN A 248 4.30 -10.32 -22.41
C GLN A 248 3.16 -9.95 -23.36
N ASP A 249 1.90 -10.26 -23.07
CA ASP A 249 0.77 -9.90 -23.95
C ASP A 249 0.59 -8.38 -24.09
N ALA A 250 0.84 -7.63 -23.02
CA ALA A 250 0.73 -6.17 -23.00
C ALA A 250 1.75 -5.49 -23.92
N PHE A 251 2.94 -6.08 -24.07
CA PHE A 251 4.05 -5.50 -24.82
C PHE A 251 4.40 -6.25 -26.13
N SER A 252 3.91 -7.48 -26.35
CA SER A 252 4.21 -8.31 -27.55
C SER A 252 3.42 -7.91 -28.80
N HIS A 253 2.28 -7.24 -28.65
CA HIS A 253 1.41 -6.84 -29.77
C HIS A 253 1.64 -5.41 -30.27
N GLN A 254 2.64 -4.70 -29.74
CA GLN A 254 3.02 -3.41 -30.31
C GLN A 254 3.76 -3.69 -31.62
N THR A 255 3.13 -3.36 -32.75
CA THR A 255 3.81 -3.42 -34.06
C THR A 255 5.07 -2.56 -34.04
N SER A 256 6.05 -2.77 -34.92
CA SER A 256 7.25 -1.91 -34.96
C SER A 256 6.91 -0.42 -35.11
N ALA A 257 5.76 -0.08 -35.70
CA ALA A 257 5.23 1.28 -35.81
C ALA A 257 4.56 1.79 -34.50
N ASP A 258 3.88 0.94 -33.73
CA ASP A 258 3.33 1.30 -32.42
C ASP A 258 4.41 1.38 -31.34
N MET A 259 5.45 0.54 -31.44
CA MET A 259 6.68 0.64 -30.67
C MET A 259 7.48 1.89 -31.07
N GLU A 260 7.57 2.23 -32.36
CA GLU A 260 8.12 3.53 -32.77
C GLU A 260 7.30 4.70 -32.22
N CYS A 261 5.99 4.57 -31.97
CA CYS A 261 5.20 5.63 -31.34
C CYS A 261 5.42 5.69 -29.81
N ALA A 262 5.49 4.54 -29.12
CA ALA A 262 5.75 4.45 -27.68
C ALA A 262 7.21 4.83 -27.31
N TYR A 263 8.15 4.56 -28.22
CA TYR A 263 9.60 4.74 -28.07
C TYR A 263 10.22 5.73 -29.09
N SER A 264 9.40 6.51 -29.81
CA SER A 264 9.87 7.56 -30.74
C SER A 264 10.80 8.53 -30.02
N LEU A 265 11.81 9.06 -30.72
CA LEU A 265 12.74 10.06 -30.20
C LEU A 265 12.07 11.31 -29.59
N THR A 266 10.80 11.61 -29.91
CA THR A 266 10.03 12.70 -29.29
C THR A 266 9.18 12.24 -28.09
N ASN A 267 8.97 10.93 -27.94
CA ASN A 267 8.15 10.29 -26.89
C ASN A 267 8.98 9.53 -25.84
N LYS A 268 10.29 9.37 -26.03
CA LYS A 268 11.22 8.68 -25.10
C LYS A 268 11.27 9.26 -23.68
N ASP A 269 10.80 10.49 -23.48
CA ASP A 269 10.95 11.18 -22.19
C ASP A 269 9.84 10.86 -21.18
N ARG A 270 8.70 10.30 -21.62
CA ARG A 270 7.55 10.04 -20.72
C ARG A 270 7.56 8.60 -20.17
N PRO A 271 7.51 8.40 -18.84
CA PRO A 271 7.60 7.08 -18.24
C PRO A 271 6.33 6.24 -18.48
N LEU A 272 6.48 4.92 -18.43
CA LEU A 272 5.41 3.95 -18.21
C LEU A 272 4.86 4.13 -16.78
N ASN A 273 3.58 4.44 -16.69
CA ASN A 273 2.87 4.64 -15.42
C ASN A 273 2.17 3.33 -15.03
N PHE A 274 2.66 2.70 -13.96
CA PHE A 274 2.01 1.53 -13.38
C PHE A 274 1.19 1.94 -12.16
N VAL A 275 -0.12 1.68 -12.22
CA VAL A 275 -1.07 1.94 -11.13
C VAL A 275 -1.20 0.68 -10.28
N LEU A 276 -0.73 0.76 -9.04
CA LEU A 276 -0.89 -0.30 -8.05
C LEU A 276 -2.07 0.03 -7.14
N ILE A 277 -3.11 -0.80 -7.18
CA ILE A 277 -4.27 -0.66 -6.29
C ILE A 277 -3.90 -1.18 -4.89
N ASP A 278 -3.51 -0.27 -4.01
CA ASP A 278 -3.04 -0.56 -2.66
C ASP A 278 -4.19 -0.47 -1.64
N GLY A 279 -4.87 -1.60 -1.45
CA GLY A 279 -5.94 -1.72 -0.48
C GLY A 279 -6.23 -3.17 -0.15
N THR A 280 -7.17 -3.42 0.75
CA THR A 280 -7.71 -4.78 0.90
C THR A 280 -8.44 -5.20 -0.38
N TRP A 281 -8.42 -6.50 -0.70
CA TRP A 281 -9.17 -7.06 -1.84
C TRP A 281 -10.66 -6.69 -1.87
N SER A 282 -11.28 -6.52 -0.69
CA SER A 282 -12.66 -6.04 -0.59
C SER A 282 -12.85 -4.59 -1.06
N ASN A 283 -11.82 -3.74 -0.88
CA ASN A 283 -11.88 -2.32 -1.23
C ASN A 283 -11.34 -2.08 -2.64
N SER A 284 -10.40 -2.91 -3.11
CA SER A 284 -9.71 -2.74 -4.39
C SER A 284 -10.66 -2.74 -5.59
N ALA A 285 -11.77 -3.49 -5.54
CA ALA A 285 -12.77 -3.47 -6.59
C ALA A 285 -13.44 -2.10 -6.77
N ALA A 286 -13.73 -1.38 -5.68
CA ALA A 286 -14.29 -0.04 -5.75
C ALA A 286 -13.27 0.98 -6.26
N MET A 287 -12.02 0.85 -5.80
CA MET A 287 -10.90 1.69 -6.26
C MET A 287 -10.67 1.49 -7.77
N PHE A 288 -10.62 0.24 -8.24
CA PHE A 288 -10.47 -0.08 -9.65
C PHE A 288 -11.63 0.43 -10.50
N ARG A 289 -12.88 0.33 -10.02
CA ARG A 289 -14.04 0.94 -10.71
C ARG A 289 -13.86 2.45 -10.90
N ARG A 290 -13.42 3.17 -9.86
CA ARG A 290 -13.14 4.61 -9.98
C ARG A 290 -12.06 4.89 -11.03
N VAL A 291 -10.99 4.10 -11.07
CA VAL A 291 -9.95 4.23 -12.10
C VAL A 291 -10.53 4.05 -13.51
N LYS A 292 -11.42 3.07 -13.72
CA LYS A 292 -12.09 2.87 -15.00
C LYS A 292 -13.04 4.01 -15.37
N GLU A 293 -13.84 4.48 -14.42
CA GLU A 293 -14.75 5.62 -14.63
C GLU A 293 -13.96 6.87 -15.05
N GLN A 294 -12.84 7.15 -14.37
CA GLN A 294 -11.96 8.26 -14.73
C GLN A 294 -11.24 8.05 -16.07
N ALA A 295 -10.83 6.82 -16.40
CA ALA A 295 -10.28 6.49 -17.72
C ALA A 295 -11.30 6.75 -18.83
N LYS A 296 -12.58 6.40 -18.60
CA LYS A 296 -13.69 6.67 -19.52
C LYS A 296 -13.92 8.15 -19.72
N LEU A 297 -13.84 8.96 -18.66
CA LEU A 297 -13.93 10.41 -18.76
C LEU A 297 -12.72 11.03 -19.49
N ALA A 298 -11.51 10.52 -19.23
CA ALA A 298 -10.28 11.07 -19.79
C ALA A 298 -10.05 10.69 -21.26
N TRP A 299 -10.45 9.47 -21.67
CA TRP A 299 -10.11 8.89 -22.96
C TRP A 299 -11.31 8.38 -23.77
N GLY A 300 -12.53 8.45 -23.25
CA GLY A 300 -13.76 8.05 -23.97
C GLY A 300 -14.01 6.54 -24.07
N GLU A 301 -13.16 5.70 -23.48
CA GLU A 301 -13.26 4.23 -23.54
C GLU A 301 -13.51 3.60 -22.17
N GLU A 302 -14.18 2.45 -22.13
CA GLU A 302 -14.59 1.81 -20.87
C GLU A 302 -13.46 1.07 -20.13
N ASP A 303 -12.38 0.68 -20.83
CA ASP A 303 -11.34 -0.19 -20.27
C ASP A 303 -9.95 0.47 -20.25
N ILE A 304 -9.44 0.66 -19.03
CA ILE A 304 -8.02 0.95 -18.80
C ILE A 304 -7.18 -0.32 -19.06
N PRO A 305 -6.01 -0.23 -19.73
CA PRO A 305 -5.14 -1.38 -19.89
C PRO A 305 -4.74 -1.98 -18.53
N CYS A 306 -4.95 -3.28 -18.36
CA CYS A 306 -4.65 -3.99 -17.13
C CYS A 306 -3.64 -5.10 -17.39
N ILE A 307 -2.73 -5.31 -16.44
CA ILE A 307 -1.81 -6.44 -16.42
C ILE A 307 -2.19 -7.34 -15.24
N SER A 308 -2.37 -8.62 -15.54
CA SER A 308 -2.57 -9.66 -14.55
C SER A 308 -1.26 -10.41 -14.35
N LEU A 309 -0.69 -10.32 -13.16
CA LEU A 309 0.59 -10.92 -12.83
C LEU A 309 0.40 -12.36 -12.34
N ALA A 310 1.23 -13.29 -12.83
CA ALA A 310 1.28 -14.66 -12.34
C ALA A 310 2.06 -14.71 -11.02
N THR A 311 1.47 -14.16 -9.95
CA THR A 311 2.18 -14.03 -8.67
C THR A 311 2.11 -15.30 -7.83
N GLY A 312 3.26 -15.71 -7.28
CA GLY A 312 3.34 -16.69 -6.20
C GLY A 312 3.11 -16.05 -4.82
N ALA A 313 3.09 -16.83 -3.75
CA ALA A 313 2.91 -16.27 -2.40
C ALA A 313 4.08 -15.35 -2.01
N SER A 314 3.77 -14.09 -1.73
CA SER A 314 4.71 -13.12 -1.14
C SER A 314 5.21 -13.58 0.25
N ALA A 315 6.45 -13.23 0.61
CA ALA A 315 7.03 -13.45 1.95
C ALA A 315 6.12 -12.93 3.09
N MET A 316 5.33 -11.89 2.83
CA MET A 316 4.36 -11.32 3.78
C MET A 316 3.19 -12.25 4.13
N HIS A 317 2.96 -13.32 3.34
CA HIS A 317 1.96 -14.35 3.64
C HIS A 317 2.19 -14.97 5.04
N LYS A 318 3.45 -14.99 5.52
CA LYS A 318 3.82 -15.44 6.87
C LYS A 318 3.23 -14.56 8.00
N LEU A 319 3.09 -13.25 7.78
CA LEU A 319 2.54 -12.31 8.78
C LEU A 319 1.03 -12.08 8.64
N ARG A 320 0.53 -12.21 7.41
CA ARG A 320 -0.88 -12.04 7.06
C ARG A 320 -1.21 -13.05 5.95
N PRO A 321 -1.84 -14.18 6.28
CA PRO A 321 -2.32 -15.12 5.27
C PRO A 321 -3.19 -14.38 4.27
N GLN A 322 -2.83 -14.48 2.99
CA GLN A 322 -3.64 -13.96 1.89
C GLN A 322 -4.76 -14.96 1.57
N PRO A 323 -5.91 -14.49 1.05
CA PRO A 323 -7.04 -15.37 0.79
C PRO A 323 -6.76 -16.44 -0.27
N SER A 324 -5.80 -16.21 -1.15
CA SER A 324 -5.44 -17.09 -2.27
C SER A 324 -4.06 -16.73 -2.82
N TRP A 325 -3.50 -17.58 -3.69
CA TRP A 325 -2.13 -17.47 -4.22
C TRP A 325 -1.97 -16.37 -5.27
N ASP A 326 -3.03 -16.08 -6.03
CA ASP A 326 -3.18 -14.97 -6.98
C ASP A 326 -3.29 -13.59 -6.30
N ARG A 327 -3.34 -13.58 -4.95
CA ARG A 327 -3.55 -12.38 -4.15
C ARG A 327 -2.26 -11.93 -3.47
N THR A 328 -1.44 -11.22 -4.24
CA THR A 328 -0.16 -10.70 -3.76
C THR A 328 -0.28 -9.35 -3.03
N CYS A 329 0.80 -8.93 -2.36
CA CYS A 329 0.88 -7.59 -1.76
C CYS A 329 1.46 -6.58 -2.77
N THR A 330 1.23 -5.29 -2.54
CA THR A 330 1.63 -4.19 -3.44
C THR A 330 3.12 -4.20 -3.80
N ALA A 331 4.01 -4.38 -2.83
CA ALA A 331 5.45 -4.53 -3.11
C ALA A 331 5.77 -5.73 -4.00
N ALA A 332 5.08 -6.87 -3.79
CA ALA A 332 5.30 -8.07 -4.61
C ALA A 332 4.70 -7.94 -6.02
N ALA A 333 3.62 -7.18 -6.21
CA ALA A 333 3.14 -6.82 -7.55
C ALA A 333 4.19 -5.97 -8.30
N ALA A 334 4.83 -5.00 -7.62
CA ALA A 334 5.91 -4.22 -8.20
C ALA A 334 7.14 -5.08 -8.54
N ILE A 335 7.53 -6.00 -7.66
CA ILE A 335 8.62 -6.97 -7.93
C ILE A 335 8.31 -7.79 -9.18
N SER A 336 7.10 -8.35 -9.27
CA SER A 336 6.69 -9.18 -10.40
C SER A 336 6.69 -8.42 -11.72
N VAL A 337 6.15 -7.19 -11.76
CA VAL A 337 6.15 -6.42 -13.01
C VAL A 337 7.57 -6.05 -13.45
N LEU A 338 8.47 -5.70 -12.53
CA LEU A 338 9.87 -5.42 -12.85
C LEU A 338 10.60 -6.66 -13.38
N ALA A 339 10.38 -7.81 -12.74
CA ALA A 339 10.96 -9.09 -13.17
C ALA A 339 10.44 -9.54 -14.54
N GLU A 340 9.14 -9.39 -14.82
CA GLU A 340 8.56 -9.72 -16.13
C GLU A 340 9.03 -8.74 -17.21
N LEU A 341 9.13 -7.43 -16.92
CA LEU A 341 9.68 -6.44 -17.85
C LEU A 341 11.15 -6.72 -18.18
N GLN A 342 11.96 -7.17 -17.22
CA GLN A 342 13.36 -7.52 -17.45
C GLN A 342 13.55 -8.59 -18.55
N LEU A 343 12.55 -9.44 -18.77
CA LEU A 343 12.59 -10.49 -19.79
C LEU A 343 12.32 -9.94 -21.21
N LEU A 344 11.80 -8.72 -21.33
CA LEU A 344 11.59 -8.07 -22.62
C LEU A 344 12.93 -7.56 -23.16
N PRO A 345 13.28 -7.83 -24.43
CA PRO A 345 14.54 -7.37 -25.03
C PRO A 345 14.79 -5.86 -24.83
N GLU A 346 13.74 -5.05 -24.96
CA GLU A 346 13.78 -3.58 -24.88
C GLU A 346 14.10 -3.08 -23.46
N CYS A 347 13.73 -3.85 -22.43
CA CYS A 347 13.89 -3.47 -21.02
C CYS A 347 15.06 -4.19 -20.34
N SER A 348 15.60 -5.25 -20.94
CA SER A 348 16.64 -6.12 -20.38
C SER A 348 17.93 -5.41 -19.97
N THR A 349 18.24 -4.27 -20.60
CA THR A 349 19.48 -3.51 -20.33
C THR A 349 19.38 -2.55 -19.13
N HIS A 350 18.19 -2.41 -18.53
CA HIS A 350 17.93 -1.41 -17.48
C HIS A 350 18.10 -1.94 -16.05
N GLY A 351 18.48 -3.21 -15.88
CA GLY A 351 18.74 -3.81 -14.56
C GLY A 351 17.50 -3.81 -13.65
N LEU A 352 16.33 -4.12 -14.22
CA LEU A 352 15.06 -4.15 -13.50
C LEU A 352 15.01 -5.32 -12.50
N ASP A 353 15.79 -6.39 -12.73
CA ASP A 353 16.03 -7.48 -11.79
C ASP A 353 16.61 -6.98 -10.45
N LYS A 354 17.65 -6.14 -10.51
CA LYS A 354 18.28 -5.56 -9.31
C LYS A 354 17.35 -4.58 -8.60
N GLN A 355 16.52 -3.86 -9.36
CA GLN A 355 15.50 -2.96 -8.82
C GLN A 355 14.41 -3.77 -8.10
N ALA A 356 14.03 -4.92 -8.64
CA ALA A 356 13.11 -5.87 -8.00
C ALA A 356 13.71 -6.47 -6.72
N GLU A 357 14.97 -6.91 -6.77
CA GLU A 357 15.71 -7.44 -5.61
C GLU A 357 15.77 -6.41 -4.47
N ALA A 358 16.01 -5.13 -4.77
CA ALA A 358 16.02 -4.07 -3.76
C ALA A 358 14.66 -3.91 -3.02
N VAL A 359 13.54 -4.12 -3.72
CA VAL A 359 12.20 -4.11 -3.10
C VAL A 359 11.98 -5.37 -2.28
N GLU A 360 12.49 -6.52 -2.73
CA GLU A 360 12.42 -7.79 -1.99
C GLU A 360 13.22 -7.73 -0.68
N ASP A 361 14.44 -7.20 -0.72
CA ASP A 361 15.25 -6.92 0.46
C ASP A 361 14.53 -6.02 1.47
N ALA A 362 13.91 -4.93 0.99
CA ALA A 362 13.13 -4.03 1.83
C ALA A 362 11.91 -4.73 2.45
N LEU A 363 11.29 -5.68 1.73
CA LEU A 363 10.19 -6.49 2.22
C LEU A 363 10.64 -7.44 3.34
N ILE A 364 11.82 -8.05 3.20
CA ILE A 364 12.44 -8.90 4.23
C ILE A 364 12.72 -8.09 5.50
N VAL A 365 13.28 -6.88 5.36
CA VAL A 365 13.53 -5.96 6.48
C VAL A 365 12.22 -5.61 7.21
N LEU A 366 11.15 -5.27 6.47
CA LEU A 366 9.85 -4.98 7.07
C LEU A 366 9.27 -6.20 7.80
N LEU A 367 9.37 -7.38 7.19
CA LEU A 367 8.93 -8.65 7.78
C LEU A 367 9.66 -8.94 9.10
N GLU A 368 10.98 -8.78 9.13
CA GLU A 368 11.80 -8.98 10.33
C GLU A 368 11.36 -8.02 11.44
N VAL A 369 11.26 -6.72 11.16
CA VAL A 369 10.92 -5.71 12.17
C VAL A 369 9.51 -5.93 12.74
N LEU A 370 8.52 -6.23 11.88
CA LEU A 370 7.16 -6.53 12.33
C LEU A 370 7.09 -7.82 13.16
N THR A 371 7.90 -8.82 12.81
CA THR A 371 7.99 -10.09 13.55
C THR A 371 8.59 -9.88 14.92
N THR A 372 9.74 -9.19 15.00
CA THR A 372 10.41 -8.83 16.25
C THR A 372 9.50 -8.00 17.16
N ARG A 373 8.78 -7.03 16.59
CA ARG A 373 7.78 -6.26 17.32
C ARG A 373 6.67 -7.15 17.89
N ARG A 374 6.12 -8.08 17.10
CA ARG A 374 5.08 -9.01 17.58
C ARG A 374 5.58 -9.85 18.75
N LEU A 375 6.79 -10.41 18.64
CA LEU A 375 7.42 -11.20 19.70
C LEU A 375 7.59 -10.41 20.99
N ARG A 376 8.16 -9.20 20.92
CA ARG A 376 8.33 -8.30 22.08
C ARG A 376 7.00 -7.94 22.74
N MET A 377 5.92 -7.83 21.96
CA MET A 377 4.57 -7.58 22.45
C MET A 377 3.83 -8.84 22.93
N GLY A 378 4.48 -10.01 22.99
CA GLY A 378 3.88 -11.28 23.38
C GLY A 378 2.81 -11.80 22.41
N ARG A 379 2.84 -11.37 21.14
CA ARG A 379 1.86 -11.76 20.11
C ARG A 379 2.40 -12.89 19.25
N SER A 380 1.52 -13.84 18.91
CA SER A 380 1.84 -14.92 17.96
C SER A 380 2.28 -14.37 16.61
N ILE A 381 3.35 -14.93 16.04
CA ILE A 381 3.82 -14.62 14.69
C ILE A 381 2.85 -15.21 13.66
N THR A 382 2.39 -16.44 13.91
CA THR A 382 1.42 -17.13 13.07
C THR A 382 0.00 -16.68 13.46
N ARG A 383 -0.77 -16.25 12.46
CA ARG A 383 -2.22 -16.11 12.64
C ARG A 383 -2.77 -17.53 12.58
N LYS A 384 -3.29 -18.07 13.71
CA LYS A 384 -4.01 -19.36 13.67
C LYS A 384 -5.00 -19.29 12.51
N VAL A 385 -4.91 -20.23 11.58
CA VAL A 385 -5.98 -20.45 10.60
C VAL A 385 -7.26 -20.53 11.42
N ARG A 386 -8.22 -19.64 11.19
CA ARG A 386 -9.57 -19.86 11.73
C ARG A 386 -10.01 -21.16 11.07
N HIS A 387 -9.83 -22.28 11.76
CA HIS A 387 -10.49 -23.50 11.37
C HIS A 387 -11.98 -23.18 11.35
N SER A 388 -12.60 -23.39 10.20
CA SER A 388 -14.04 -23.59 10.03
C SER A 388 -14.46 -24.84 10.81
N ARG A 389 -14.38 -24.75 12.13
CA ARG A 389 -15.05 -25.64 13.08
C ARG A 389 -15.96 -24.72 13.89
N ASP A 390 -17.09 -24.41 13.28
CA ASP A 390 -18.36 -23.98 13.90
C ASP A 390 -19.36 -23.86 12.75
N ILE A 391 -19.59 -25.00 12.08
CA ILE A 391 -20.85 -25.32 11.40
C ILE A 391 -21.20 -26.71 11.90
N CYS A 392 -21.99 -26.74 12.97
CA CYS A 392 -22.90 -27.85 13.25
C CYS A 392 -24.31 -27.32 13.01
#